data_AF-A0A3L7NU78-F1
#
_entry.id   AF-A0A3L7NU78-F1
#
_cell.length_a   1.000
_cell.length_b   1.000
_cell.length_c   1.000
_cell.angle_alpha   90.00
_cell.angle_beta   90.00
_cell.angle_gamma   90.00
#
_symmetry.space_group_name_H-M   'P 1'
#
loop_
_entity.id
_entity.type
_entity.pdbx_description
1 polymer ?
#
loop_
_entity_poly.entity_id
_entity_poly.type
_entity_poly.pdbx_seq_one_letter_code
_entity_poly.pdbx_strand_id
1 'polypeptide(L)'
;MKSVVDRCVAGVFLLCCILASTPTHADDLSHYIHQDGPLRATLKSDAPLPLFDANPAHLWNRLYAVFYIRPRVLPATPDHPETIRYEGGDVIEFLAWGKTEYWSSPDVFAKINPLLDEFLTTNGAQLIRDPLKRAMLQHDLWAPFDHLIDLNNRRQGDRETRTRRSVLCSKLARCMDQLALSTAEIKGLPNTYELAVASGQFPAAHHQDAAVSYLPHTLLTDRQEWVEIDFYVPETHEDILDRFISLHARNFMGRSYYRIFYRFPEGRKQVTDYLSELEAKGVDWKKSAQHGFGQFLKEKPEIPVQTEVLLMQLMMTMDDQHRPTPTNIVESIQIRVFCNLDGASTPPTNTGVGVNILDHRLQRHLLFDGLKAGGLHREPEELPQYRVAIDGAKQTAPDWGFADKAVLFQQCTDCHMSSRLDRLGVVSIPSVIHSGGFDAGAQIGISRPVAMGQEQVRSQRVARYKLRHESFRRLLDYLEK
;
A
#
# COMPACT_ATOMS: atom_id res chain seq x y z
N MET A 1 70.31 38.38 31.75
CA MET A 1 70.34 37.27 32.73
C MET A 1 68.97 36.61 32.68
N LYS A 2 68.87 35.44 32.03
CA LYS A 2 68.54 34.12 32.63
C LYS A 2 67.22 34.15 33.43
N SER A 3 66.19 33.32 33.23
CA SER A 3 65.94 32.16 32.35
C SER A 3 64.56 31.55 32.73
N VAL A 4 64.08 30.60 31.91
CA VAL A 4 63.09 29.53 32.20
C VAL A 4 61.62 29.96 32.06
N VAL A 5 60.91 29.72 30.95
CA VAL A 5 60.44 28.43 30.36
C VAL A 5 59.53 27.67 31.31
N ASP A 6 58.22 27.74 31.10
CA ASP A 6 57.36 26.55 31.17
C ASP A 6 56.12 26.72 30.30
N ARG A 7 55.92 25.75 29.40
CA ARG A 7 54.83 25.64 28.43
C ARG A 7 53.82 24.64 28.98
N CYS A 8 52.59 25.08 29.28
CA CYS A 8 51.46 24.16 29.41
C CYS A 8 50.83 23.92 28.04
N VAL A 9 51.12 22.75 27.45
CA VAL A 9 50.39 22.22 26.30
C VAL A 9 49.22 21.39 26.84
N ALA A 10 48.00 21.89 26.66
CA ALA A 10 46.78 21.14 26.91
C ALA A 10 46.56 20.17 25.75
N GLY A 11 46.85 18.88 25.98
CA GLY A 11 46.49 17.80 25.07
C GLY A 11 45.01 17.45 25.19
N VAL A 12 44.24 17.74 24.15
CA VAL A 12 42.87 17.25 23.98
C VAL A 12 42.96 15.81 23.46
N PHE A 13 42.75 14.84 24.34
CA PHE A 13 42.52 13.45 23.95
C PHE A 13 41.09 13.33 23.39
N LEU A 14 40.97 13.32 22.07
CA LEU A 14 39.74 12.94 21.38
C LEU A 14 39.61 11.41 21.47
N LEU A 15 38.83 10.94 22.44
CA LEU A 15 38.49 9.52 22.57
C LEU A 15 37.45 9.20 21.48
N CYS A 16 37.93 8.75 20.31
CA CYS A 16 37.08 8.11 19.30
C CYS A 16 36.58 6.77 19.86
N CYS A 17 35.44 6.80 20.55
CA CYS A 17 34.63 5.60 20.77
C CYS A 17 34.07 5.16 19.42
N ILE A 18 34.81 4.32 18.70
CA ILE A 18 34.25 3.49 17.64
C ILE A 18 33.34 2.49 18.36
N LEU A 19 32.06 2.84 18.49
CA LEU A 19 31.02 1.87 18.80
C LEU A 19 30.99 0.92 17.60
N ALA A 20 31.60 -0.26 17.76
CA ALA A 20 31.36 -1.36 16.86
C ALA A 20 29.88 -1.71 16.95
N SER A 21 29.09 -1.23 15.99
CA SER A 21 27.74 -1.71 15.76
C SER A 21 27.86 -3.19 15.43
N THR A 22 27.51 -4.06 16.38
CA THR A 22 27.25 -5.45 16.07
C THR A 22 26.17 -5.47 14.98
N PRO A 23 26.39 -6.14 13.83
CA PRO A 23 25.35 -6.23 12.80
C PRO A 23 24.11 -6.80 13.46
N THR A 24 23.06 -5.99 13.53
CA THR A 24 21.77 -6.39 14.07
C THR A 24 21.23 -7.50 13.16
N HIS A 25 20.97 -8.67 13.73
CA HIS A 25 20.47 -9.88 13.07
C HIS A 25 19.17 -9.69 12.24
N ALA A 26 18.58 -8.50 12.22
CA ALA A 26 17.42 -8.13 11.41
C ALA A 26 17.74 -7.98 9.90
N ASP A 27 19.02 -7.90 9.53
CA ASP A 27 19.44 -7.53 8.17
C ASP A 27 19.26 -8.62 7.10
N ASP A 28 18.87 -9.84 7.46
CA ASP A 28 18.74 -10.89 6.44
C ASP A 28 17.48 -11.76 6.59
N LEU A 29 16.36 -11.24 6.07
CA LEU A 29 15.16 -12.04 5.86
C LEU A 29 15.37 -13.21 4.88
N SER A 30 16.50 -13.30 4.15
CA SER A 30 16.78 -14.44 3.25
C SER A 30 16.87 -15.76 4.02
N HIS A 31 17.19 -15.73 5.31
CA HIS A 31 17.15 -16.91 6.16
C HIS A 31 15.75 -17.49 6.30
N TYR A 32 14.71 -16.67 6.18
CA TYR A 32 13.30 -17.06 6.33
C TYR A 32 12.61 -17.33 4.98
N ILE A 33 13.20 -16.91 3.87
CA ILE A 33 12.61 -16.95 2.53
C ILE A 33 13.39 -17.91 1.63
N HIS A 34 12.68 -18.72 0.85
CA HIS A 34 13.28 -19.51 -0.21
C HIS A 34 13.84 -18.59 -1.31
N GLN A 35 15.14 -18.67 -1.58
CA GLN A 35 15.79 -17.85 -2.60
C GLN A 35 15.65 -18.43 -4.01
N ASP A 36 15.52 -19.76 -4.11
CA ASP A 36 15.55 -20.48 -5.37
C ASP A 36 14.48 -21.59 -5.43
N GLY A 37 14.27 -22.08 -6.65
CA GLY A 37 13.41 -23.23 -6.92
C GLY A 37 11.91 -22.92 -6.91
N PRO A 38 11.04 -23.96 -6.88
CA PRO A 38 9.58 -23.81 -7.00
C PRO A 38 8.91 -23.02 -5.87
N LEU A 39 9.60 -22.84 -4.74
CA LEU A 39 9.13 -22.09 -3.59
C LEU A 39 9.78 -20.70 -3.49
N ARG A 40 10.54 -20.26 -4.52
CA ARG A 40 11.20 -18.94 -4.51
C ARG A 40 10.22 -17.84 -4.07
N ALA A 41 10.70 -16.96 -3.21
CA ALA A 41 9.97 -15.85 -2.61
C ALA A 41 8.77 -16.26 -1.73
N THR A 42 8.77 -17.48 -1.19
CA THR A 42 7.85 -17.87 -0.12
C THR A 42 8.61 -18.13 1.18
N LEU A 43 7.90 -18.12 2.30
CA LEU A 43 8.48 -18.40 3.60
C LEU A 43 8.78 -19.90 3.75
N LYS A 44 9.84 -20.20 4.49
CA LYS A 44 10.26 -21.58 4.82
C LYS A 44 9.37 -22.24 5.88
N SER A 45 8.64 -21.45 6.67
CA SER A 45 7.75 -21.92 7.74
C SER A 45 6.70 -20.85 8.09
N ASP A 46 5.76 -21.20 8.97
CA ASP A 46 4.83 -20.25 9.62
C ASP A 46 5.41 -19.59 10.88
N ALA A 47 6.71 -19.77 11.14
CA ALA A 47 7.36 -19.16 12.29
C ALA A 47 7.33 -17.62 12.19
N PRO A 48 7.15 -16.90 13.30
CA PRO A 48 7.19 -15.45 13.31
C PRO A 48 8.52 -14.90 12.80
N LEU A 49 8.44 -13.81 12.02
CA LEU A 49 9.59 -13.05 11.57
C LEU A 49 9.97 -11.97 12.63
N PRO A 50 11.25 -11.61 12.79
CA PRO A 50 11.70 -10.57 13.71
C PRO A 50 11.44 -9.16 13.16
N LEU A 51 10.17 -8.82 12.88
CA LEU A 51 9.81 -7.53 12.25
C LEU A 51 9.69 -6.41 13.29
N PHE A 52 8.80 -6.54 14.27
CA PHE A 52 8.57 -5.50 15.29
C PHE A 52 9.62 -5.50 16.38
N ASP A 53 10.16 -6.68 16.70
CA ASP A 53 11.18 -6.88 17.72
C ASP A 53 12.23 -7.89 17.23
N ALA A 54 13.48 -7.75 17.69
CA ALA A 54 14.56 -8.65 17.31
C ALA A 54 14.34 -10.09 17.76
N ASN A 55 13.57 -10.31 18.84
CA ASN A 55 13.15 -11.65 19.26
C ASN A 55 11.95 -12.13 18.43
N PRO A 56 12.09 -13.18 17.59
CA PRO A 56 10.96 -13.71 16.82
C PRO A 56 9.78 -14.15 17.71
N ALA A 57 10.04 -14.62 18.94
CA ALA A 57 9.00 -15.03 19.89
C ALA A 57 8.27 -13.85 20.57
N HIS A 58 8.69 -12.61 20.32
CA HIS A 58 8.03 -11.43 20.86
C HIS A 58 6.54 -11.41 20.50
N LEU A 59 5.69 -10.94 21.42
CA LEU A 59 4.24 -11.00 21.27
C LEU A 59 3.74 -10.32 19.99
N TRP A 60 4.31 -9.17 19.62
CA TRP A 60 3.89 -8.46 18.40
C TRP A 60 4.26 -9.22 17.13
N ASN A 61 5.42 -9.89 17.10
CA ASN A 61 5.82 -10.72 15.97
C ASN A 61 4.90 -11.95 15.83
N ARG A 62 4.59 -12.63 16.96
CA ARG A 62 3.64 -13.75 16.99
C ARG A 62 2.24 -13.33 16.54
N LEU A 63 1.77 -12.19 17.03
CA LEU A 63 0.45 -11.65 16.69
C LEU A 63 0.37 -11.26 15.21
N TYR A 64 1.42 -10.63 14.67
CA TYR A 64 1.49 -10.35 13.24
C TYR A 64 1.50 -11.64 12.41
N ALA A 65 2.37 -12.60 12.76
CA ALA A 65 2.52 -13.86 12.05
C ALA A 65 1.22 -14.66 11.93
N VAL A 66 0.41 -14.74 13.00
CA VAL A 66 -0.84 -15.51 12.95
C VAL A 66 -1.89 -14.91 12.00
N PHE A 67 -1.78 -13.63 11.65
CA PHE A 67 -2.65 -12.97 10.67
C PHE A 67 -2.04 -12.91 9.28
N TYR A 68 -0.74 -12.65 9.17
CA TYR A 68 -0.05 -12.33 7.92
C TYR A 68 0.81 -13.46 7.36
N ILE A 69 0.90 -14.61 8.03
CA ILE A 69 1.52 -15.81 7.49
C ILE A 69 0.49 -16.92 7.46
N ARG A 70 0.20 -17.46 6.26
CA ARG A 70 -0.75 -18.56 6.12
C ARG A 70 -0.22 -19.67 5.20
N PRO A 71 -0.42 -20.95 5.56
CA PRO A 71 -0.05 -22.07 4.72
C PRO A 71 -1.04 -22.21 3.56
N ARG A 72 -0.50 -22.51 2.38
CA ARG A 72 -1.23 -22.95 1.19
C ARG A 72 -0.82 -24.37 0.87
N VAL A 73 -1.77 -25.29 0.84
CA VAL A 73 -1.52 -26.63 0.30
C VAL A 73 -1.58 -26.54 -1.23
N LEU A 74 -0.48 -26.89 -1.88
CA LEU A 74 -0.42 -27.07 -3.32
C LEU A 74 -0.64 -28.56 -3.61
N PRO A 75 -1.70 -28.94 -4.36
CA PRO A 75 -1.99 -30.33 -4.63
C PRO A 75 -0.85 -30.96 -5.44
N ALA A 76 -0.69 -32.27 -5.30
CA ALA A 76 0.25 -33.03 -6.13
C ALA A 76 -0.09 -32.88 -7.62
N THR A 77 0.94 -32.70 -8.44
CA THR A 77 0.89 -32.79 -9.90
C THR A 77 1.73 -33.98 -10.37
N PRO A 78 1.63 -34.40 -11.64
CA PRO A 78 2.54 -35.43 -12.17
C PRO A 78 4.03 -35.07 -12.00
N ASP A 79 4.34 -33.77 -11.99
CA ASP A 79 5.71 -33.26 -11.93
C ASP A 79 6.21 -33.05 -10.49
N HIS A 80 5.30 -32.81 -9.53
CA HIS A 80 5.66 -32.43 -8.15
C HIS A 80 4.71 -33.04 -7.10
N PRO A 81 5.24 -33.50 -5.95
CA PRO A 81 4.40 -33.97 -4.85
C PRO A 81 3.61 -32.82 -4.21
N GLU A 82 2.57 -33.17 -3.45
CA GLU A 82 1.86 -32.22 -2.61
C GLU A 82 2.86 -31.48 -1.71
N THR A 83 2.77 -30.16 -1.68
CA THR A 83 3.71 -29.31 -0.96
C THR A 83 2.97 -28.19 -0.24
N ILE A 84 3.44 -27.83 0.96
CA ILE A 84 2.92 -26.68 1.71
C ILE A 84 3.81 -25.47 1.43
N ARG A 85 3.17 -24.36 1.07
CA ARG A 85 3.81 -23.07 0.82
C ARG A 85 3.36 -22.07 1.88
N TYR A 86 4.28 -21.42 2.57
CA TYR A 86 3.93 -20.40 3.57
C TYR A 86 3.98 -19.02 2.91
N GLU A 87 2.82 -18.36 2.90
CA GLU A 87 2.60 -17.11 2.17
C GLU A 87 2.48 -15.93 3.12
N GLY A 88 2.91 -14.76 2.64
CA GLY A 88 2.90 -13.51 3.38
C GLY A 88 4.28 -13.20 3.96
N GLY A 89 4.35 -12.82 5.24
CA GLY A 89 5.60 -12.36 5.86
C GLY A 89 5.68 -10.85 5.87
N ASP A 90 6.78 -10.25 5.39
CA ASP A 90 6.92 -8.79 5.33
C ASP A 90 6.23 -8.20 4.10
N VAL A 91 4.89 -8.23 4.10
CA VAL A 91 4.04 -7.69 3.04
C VAL A 91 2.94 -6.83 3.64
N ILE A 92 2.39 -5.91 2.86
CA ILE A 92 1.33 -5.00 3.32
C ILE A 92 -0.04 -5.66 3.17
N GLU A 93 -0.19 -6.52 2.15
CA GLU A 93 -1.44 -7.20 1.85
C GLU A 93 -1.83 -8.21 2.92
N PHE A 94 -3.00 -7.99 3.52
CA PHE A 94 -3.68 -9.03 4.27
C PHE A 94 -4.29 -10.03 3.28
N LEU A 95 -3.69 -11.22 3.16
CA LEU A 95 -4.00 -12.27 2.17
C LEU A 95 -5.38 -12.92 2.37
N ALA A 96 -6.45 -12.14 2.25
CA ALA A 96 -7.83 -12.53 2.52
C ALA A 96 -8.73 -12.34 1.30
N TRP A 97 -9.46 -13.39 0.93
CA TRP A 97 -10.42 -13.37 -0.18
C TRP A 97 -11.84 -13.57 0.31
N GLY A 98 -12.82 -13.20 -0.52
CA GLY A 98 -14.23 -13.10 -0.12
C GLY A 98 -14.84 -14.31 0.57
N LYS A 99 -14.40 -15.54 0.25
CA LYS A 99 -14.89 -16.79 0.87
C LYS A 99 -13.90 -17.48 1.80
N THR A 100 -12.74 -16.88 2.11
CA THR A 100 -11.82 -17.53 3.05
C THR A 100 -12.47 -17.66 4.42
N GLU A 101 -12.35 -18.83 5.02
CA GLU A 101 -12.74 -19.06 6.42
C GLU A 101 -11.53 -19.25 7.33
N TYR A 102 -10.30 -19.10 6.80
CA TYR A 102 -9.05 -19.49 7.44
C TYR A 102 -8.97 -19.03 8.91
N TRP A 103 -9.06 -17.73 9.18
CA TRP A 103 -8.98 -17.17 10.55
C TRP A 103 -10.20 -17.46 11.42
N SER A 104 -11.31 -17.90 10.83
CA SER A 104 -12.53 -18.29 11.55
C SER A 104 -12.69 -19.81 11.70
N SER A 105 -11.75 -20.60 11.16
CA SER A 105 -11.70 -22.04 11.38
C SER A 105 -11.41 -22.35 12.87
N PRO A 106 -11.90 -23.46 13.42
CA PRO A 106 -11.66 -23.82 14.82
C PRO A 106 -10.18 -23.84 15.19
N ASP A 107 -9.34 -24.44 14.34
CA ASP A 107 -7.90 -24.62 14.61
C ASP A 107 -7.15 -23.29 14.62
N VAL A 108 -7.41 -22.41 13.65
CA VAL A 108 -6.74 -21.11 13.58
C VAL A 108 -7.29 -20.17 14.66
N PHE A 109 -8.59 -20.22 14.96
CA PHE A 109 -9.18 -19.49 16.08
C PHE A 109 -8.52 -19.88 17.41
N ALA A 110 -8.26 -21.17 17.64
CA ALA A 110 -7.58 -21.66 18.84
C ALA A 110 -6.14 -21.14 18.97
N LYS A 111 -5.49 -20.76 17.87
CA LYS A 111 -4.18 -20.09 17.86
C LYS A 111 -4.28 -18.58 18.13
N ILE A 112 -5.22 -17.89 17.48
CA ILE A 112 -5.36 -16.43 17.56
C ILE A 112 -5.92 -15.99 18.91
N ASN A 113 -6.97 -16.66 19.38
CA ASN A 113 -7.77 -16.20 20.50
C ASN A 113 -6.95 -16.03 21.80
N PRO A 114 -6.03 -16.96 22.16
CA PRO A 114 -5.14 -16.79 23.30
C PRO A 114 -4.08 -15.70 23.12
N LEU A 115 -3.58 -15.47 21.89
CA LEU A 115 -2.59 -14.41 21.63
C LEU A 115 -3.21 -13.02 21.83
N LEU A 116 -4.46 -12.84 21.42
CA LEU A 116 -5.20 -11.60 21.70
C LEU A 116 -5.49 -11.45 23.20
N ASP A 117 -5.80 -12.53 23.92
CA ASP A 117 -5.94 -12.48 25.38
C ASP A 117 -4.62 -12.10 26.06
N GLU A 118 -3.50 -12.70 25.64
CA GLU A 118 -2.17 -12.37 26.13
C GLU A 118 -1.88 -10.88 25.93
N PHE A 119 -2.12 -10.35 24.72
CA PHE A 119 -1.94 -8.92 24.43
C PHE A 119 -2.77 -8.03 25.35
N LEU A 120 -4.05 -8.33 25.53
CA LEU A 120 -4.95 -7.50 26.33
C LEU A 120 -4.68 -7.60 27.84
N THR A 121 -4.22 -8.75 28.34
CA THR A 121 -4.04 -9.00 29.79
C THR A 121 -2.65 -8.68 30.30
N THR A 122 -1.63 -8.69 29.43
CA THR A 122 -0.23 -8.46 29.82
C THR A 122 0.26 -7.03 29.53
N ASN A 123 -0.65 -6.11 29.18
CA ASN A 123 -0.33 -4.80 28.63
C ASN A 123 0.56 -4.90 27.38
N GLY A 124 0.19 -5.79 26.45
CA GLY A 124 0.95 -6.07 25.23
C GLY A 124 1.27 -4.82 24.41
N ALA A 125 0.36 -3.83 24.38
CA ALA A 125 0.59 -2.55 23.72
C ALA A 125 1.77 -1.74 24.31
N GLN A 126 2.15 -1.98 25.56
CA GLN A 126 3.25 -1.27 26.24
C GLN A 126 4.61 -1.94 26.06
N LEU A 127 4.66 -3.14 25.45
CA LEU A 127 5.91 -3.85 25.17
C LEU A 127 6.80 -3.06 24.19
N ILE A 128 6.20 -2.32 23.26
CA ILE A 128 6.88 -1.43 22.33
C ILE A 128 6.20 -0.06 22.37
N ARG A 129 6.97 0.97 22.75
CA ARG A 129 6.48 2.35 22.89
C ARG A 129 6.64 3.20 21.64
N ASP A 130 7.40 2.72 20.66
CA ASP A 130 7.67 3.40 19.39
C ASP A 130 6.34 3.69 18.66
N PRO A 131 5.97 4.98 18.45
CA PRO A 131 4.73 5.34 17.76
C PRO A 131 4.63 4.80 16.33
N LEU A 132 5.72 4.73 15.58
CA LEU A 132 5.72 4.18 14.23
C LEU A 132 5.36 2.70 14.23
N LYS A 133 5.98 1.91 15.11
CA LYS A 133 5.66 0.48 15.27
C LYS A 133 4.23 0.28 15.76
N ARG A 134 3.74 1.12 16.67
CA ARG A 134 2.35 1.10 17.16
C ARG A 134 1.36 1.38 16.02
N ALA A 135 1.61 2.39 15.20
CA ALA A 135 0.76 2.74 14.08
C ALA A 135 0.69 1.61 13.05
N MET A 136 1.84 1.02 12.72
CA MET A 136 1.92 -0.14 11.82
C MET A 136 1.16 -1.35 12.37
N LEU A 137 1.37 -1.74 13.63
CA LEU A 137 0.63 -2.88 14.19
C LEU A 137 -0.87 -2.60 14.28
N GLN A 138 -1.28 -1.37 14.63
CA GLN A 138 -2.69 -1.00 14.65
C GLN A 138 -3.31 -1.13 13.25
N HIS A 139 -2.63 -0.63 12.22
CA HIS A 139 -3.05 -0.79 10.83
C HIS A 139 -3.15 -2.26 10.42
N ASP A 140 -2.18 -3.08 10.82
CA ASP A 140 -2.13 -4.51 10.55
C ASP A 140 -3.27 -5.28 11.23
N LEU A 141 -3.67 -4.90 12.45
CA LEU A 141 -4.82 -5.49 13.15
C LEU A 141 -6.18 -5.01 12.60
N TRP A 142 -6.21 -3.85 11.94
CA TRP A 142 -7.42 -3.32 11.33
C TRP A 142 -7.84 -4.14 10.11
N ALA A 143 -6.90 -4.68 9.34
CA ALA A 143 -7.18 -5.52 8.18
C ALA A 143 -8.00 -6.79 8.51
N PRO A 144 -7.57 -7.67 9.44
CA PRO A 144 -8.37 -8.82 9.83
C PRO A 144 -9.67 -8.42 10.52
N PHE A 145 -9.69 -7.33 11.29
CA PHE A 145 -10.94 -6.83 11.87
C PHE A 145 -11.98 -6.52 10.78
N ASP A 146 -11.60 -5.70 9.79
CA ASP A 146 -12.47 -5.28 8.69
C ASP A 146 -12.98 -6.48 7.89
N HIS A 147 -12.10 -7.44 7.61
CA HIS A 147 -12.47 -8.67 6.91
C HIS A 147 -13.47 -9.53 7.71
N LEU A 148 -13.15 -9.86 8.97
CA LEU A 148 -13.98 -10.73 9.79
C LEU A 148 -15.36 -10.12 10.08
N ILE A 149 -15.42 -8.81 10.32
CA ILE A 149 -16.68 -8.13 10.60
C ILE A 149 -17.56 -8.02 9.35
N ASP A 150 -16.96 -7.80 8.17
CA ASP A 150 -17.69 -7.78 6.90
C ASP A 150 -18.31 -9.15 6.57
N LEU A 151 -17.59 -10.25 6.79
CA LEU A 151 -18.15 -11.60 6.70
C LEU A 151 -19.33 -11.81 7.65
N ASN A 152 -19.23 -11.29 8.89
CA ASN A 152 -20.31 -11.36 9.88
C ASN A 152 -21.53 -10.51 9.48
N ASN A 153 -21.32 -9.29 8.99
CA ASN A 153 -22.39 -8.42 8.52
C ASN A 153 -23.18 -9.06 7.37
N ARG A 154 -22.50 -9.79 6.49
CA ARG A 154 -23.09 -10.58 5.41
C ARG A 154 -23.68 -11.92 5.86
N ARG A 155 -23.56 -12.24 7.15
CA ARG A 155 -24.02 -13.50 7.78
C ARG A 155 -23.40 -14.76 7.17
N GLN A 156 -22.20 -14.68 6.60
CA GLN A 156 -21.52 -15.85 6.03
C GLN A 156 -21.10 -16.85 7.13
N GLY A 157 -21.08 -18.15 6.80
CA GLY A 157 -20.78 -19.24 7.74
C GLY A 157 -21.97 -19.63 8.62
N ASP A 158 -21.78 -20.62 9.51
CA ASP A 158 -22.79 -21.03 10.49
C ASP A 158 -22.78 -20.13 11.75
N ARG A 159 -23.63 -20.46 12.74
CA ARG A 159 -23.71 -19.68 13.99
C ARG A 159 -22.40 -19.71 14.77
N GLU A 160 -21.72 -20.84 14.82
CA GLU A 160 -20.50 -21.00 15.60
C GLU A 160 -19.35 -20.20 14.99
N THR A 161 -19.19 -20.26 13.67
CA THR A 161 -18.21 -19.50 12.90
C THR A 161 -18.39 -18.01 13.10
N ARG A 162 -19.64 -17.50 13.03
CA ARG A 162 -19.92 -16.09 13.30
C ARG A 162 -19.64 -15.70 14.76
N THR A 163 -19.85 -16.62 15.69
CA THR A 163 -19.54 -16.40 17.12
C THR A 163 -18.03 -16.25 17.32
N ARG A 164 -17.22 -17.15 16.72
CA ARG A 164 -15.75 -17.04 16.75
C ARG A 164 -15.28 -15.72 16.15
N ARG A 165 -15.81 -15.31 14.99
CA ARG A 165 -15.52 -14.01 14.37
C ARG A 165 -15.86 -12.84 15.30
N SER A 166 -17.03 -12.84 15.95
CA SER A 166 -17.40 -11.78 16.90
C SER A 166 -16.46 -11.69 18.10
N VAL A 167 -16.01 -12.83 18.64
CA VAL A 167 -15.00 -12.86 19.71
C VAL A 167 -13.70 -12.24 19.25
N LEU A 168 -13.20 -12.63 18.06
CA LEU A 168 -11.99 -12.04 17.49
C LEU A 168 -12.14 -10.54 17.23
N CYS A 169 -13.24 -10.10 16.62
CA CYS A 169 -13.50 -8.68 16.33
C CYS A 169 -13.52 -7.84 17.61
N SER A 170 -14.18 -8.30 18.67
CA SER A 170 -14.22 -7.59 19.95
C SER A 170 -12.82 -7.41 20.54
N LYS A 171 -11.99 -8.46 20.51
CA LYS A 171 -10.62 -8.40 21.02
C LYS A 171 -9.70 -7.55 20.14
N LEU A 172 -9.80 -7.67 18.82
CA LEU A 172 -9.06 -6.84 17.88
C LEU A 172 -9.37 -5.36 18.06
N ALA A 173 -10.65 -5.00 18.24
CA ALA A 173 -11.05 -3.62 18.54
C ALA A 173 -10.32 -3.08 19.77
N ARG A 174 -10.34 -3.83 20.88
CA ARG A 174 -9.66 -3.45 22.12
C ARG A 174 -8.12 -3.40 21.98
N CYS A 175 -7.52 -4.30 21.19
CA CYS A 175 -6.08 -4.22 20.92
C CYS A 175 -5.74 -2.94 20.12
N MET A 176 -6.54 -2.61 19.10
CA MET A 176 -6.36 -1.39 18.30
C MET A 176 -6.54 -0.12 19.14
N ASP A 177 -7.47 -0.13 20.10
CA ASP A 177 -7.67 0.95 21.08
C ASP A 177 -6.44 1.13 21.97
N GLN A 178 -5.88 0.04 22.54
CA GLN A 178 -4.64 0.13 23.33
C GLN A 178 -3.42 0.59 22.50
N LEU A 179 -3.44 0.37 21.19
CA LEU A 179 -2.40 0.83 20.27
C LEU A 179 -2.62 2.27 19.79
N ALA A 180 -3.80 2.86 19.98
CA ALA A 180 -4.19 4.15 19.43
C ALA A 180 -3.22 5.27 19.80
N LEU A 181 -2.86 6.05 18.80
CA LEU A 181 -1.89 7.12 18.93
C LEU A 181 -2.61 8.42 19.26
N SER A 182 -1.98 9.25 20.09
CA SER A 182 -2.39 10.63 20.26
C SER A 182 -2.22 11.42 18.96
N THR A 183 -3.01 12.49 18.82
CA THR A 183 -2.85 13.44 17.70
C THR A 183 -1.40 13.96 17.57
N ALA A 184 -0.68 14.14 18.68
CA ALA A 184 0.71 14.59 18.68
C ALA A 184 1.67 13.52 18.14
N GLU A 185 1.49 12.26 18.55
CA GLU A 185 2.27 11.14 18.03
C GLU A 185 2.04 10.93 16.53
N ILE A 186 0.78 11.01 16.06
CA ILE A 186 0.46 10.89 14.63
C ILE A 186 1.14 11.98 13.81
N LYS A 187 1.11 13.23 14.28
CA LYS A 187 1.81 14.35 13.63
C LYS A 187 3.33 14.18 13.63
N GLY A 188 3.87 13.44 14.60
CA GLY A 188 5.29 13.11 14.71
C GLY A 188 5.73 11.90 13.89
N LEU A 189 4.81 11.18 13.24
CA LEU A 189 5.18 10.05 12.37
C LEU A 189 6.01 10.53 11.18
N PRO A 190 6.98 9.72 10.73
CA PRO A 190 7.86 10.10 9.63
C PRO A 190 7.12 10.24 8.30
N ASN A 191 7.62 11.13 7.45
CA ASN A 191 7.28 11.14 6.03
C ASN A 191 8.19 10.16 5.29
N THR A 192 7.71 8.94 5.04
CA THR A 192 8.55 7.89 4.49
C THR A 192 8.95 8.14 3.04
N TYR A 193 8.17 8.90 2.27
CA TYR A 193 8.55 9.29 0.91
C TYR A 193 9.75 10.24 0.91
N GLU A 194 9.72 11.28 1.74
CA GLU A 194 10.82 12.24 1.84
C GLU A 194 12.10 11.57 2.34
N LEU A 195 11.99 10.63 3.29
CA LEU A 195 13.13 9.83 3.75
C LEU A 195 13.68 8.91 2.65
N ALA A 196 12.81 8.30 1.84
CA ALA A 196 13.24 7.51 0.69
C ALA A 196 14.04 8.34 -0.31
N VAL A 197 13.53 9.53 -0.67
CA VAL A 197 14.24 10.48 -1.54
C VAL A 197 15.58 10.92 -0.92
N ALA A 198 15.58 11.29 0.36
CA ALA A 198 16.78 11.75 1.08
C ALA A 198 17.85 10.66 1.26
N SER A 199 17.48 9.38 1.16
CA SER A 199 18.42 8.26 1.26
C SER A 199 19.44 8.20 0.11
N GLY A 200 19.16 8.87 -1.01
CA GLY A 200 19.99 8.85 -2.22
C GLY A 200 19.98 7.52 -2.98
N GLN A 201 19.22 6.52 -2.53
CA GLN A 201 19.12 5.21 -3.20
C GLN A 201 18.32 5.27 -4.51
N PHE A 202 17.43 6.25 -4.64
CA PHE A 202 16.57 6.42 -5.81
C PHE A 202 17.00 7.65 -6.61
N PRO A 203 17.45 7.47 -7.87
CA PRO A 203 17.60 8.54 -8.84
C PRO A 203 16.36 9.43 -8.93
N ALA A 204 16.58 10.72 -9.20
CA ALA A 204 15.53 11.74 -9.29
C ALA A 204 14.69 11.64 -10.57
N ALA A 205 15.26 11.07 -11.63
CA ALA A 205 14.66 11.01 -12.96
C ALA A 205 14.54 9.55 -13.43
N HIS A 206 13.51 9.30 -14.24
CA HIS A 206 13.35 8.03 -14.93
C HIS A 206 14.50 7.77 -15.90
N HIS A 207 14.94 6.51 -15.95
CA HIS A 207 15.86 5.99 -16.94
C HIS A 207 15.13 5.01 -17.86
N GLN A 208 15.44 5.03 -19.16
CA GLN A 208 14.84 4.08 -20.10
C GLN A 208 15.11 2.62 -19.71
N ASP A 209 16.28 2.35 -19.13
CA ASP A 209 16.56 1.06 -18.50
C ASP A 209 15.63 0.87 -17.32
N ALA A 210 14.64 0.01 -17.53
CA ALA A 210 13.64 -0.26 -16.53
C ALA A 210 14.26 -0.84 -15.27
N ALA A 211 15.40 -1.54 -15.30
CA ALA A 211 16.04 -2.12 -14.12
C ALA A 211 16.53 -1.06 -13.11
N VAL A 212 16.67 0.19 -13.54
CA VAL A 212 17.02 1.31 -12.66
C VAL A 212 15.78 1.74 -11.88
N SER A 213 15.81 1.55 -10.56
CA SER A 213 14.76 2.07 -9.66
C SER A 213 14.79 3.59 -9.68
N TYR A 214 13.65 4.28 -9.53
CA TYR A 214 13.64 5.73 -9.35
C TYR A 214 12.43 6.18 -8.52
N LEU A 215 12.56 7.34 -7.87
CA LEU A 215 11.47 8.04 -7.20
C LEU A 215 11.59 9.54 -7.51
N PRO A 216 10.51 10.23 -7.94
CA PRO A 216 10.61 11.65 -8.28
C PRO A 216 10.85 12.54 -7.07
N HIS A 217 12.03 13.17 -6.96
CA HIS A 217 12.41 13.97 -5.78
C HIS A 217 11.48 15.16 -5.51
N THR A 218 10.79 15.65 -6.54
CA THR A 218 9.93 16.83 -6.51
C THR A 218 8.44 16.50 -6.41
N LEU A 219 8.04 15.22 -6.34
CA LEU A 219 6.63 14.78 -6.42
C LEU A 219 5.69 15.54 -5.48
N LEU A 220 6.14 15.76 -4.23
CA LEU A 220 5.33 16.38 -3.18
C LEU A 220 5.61 17.88 -2.99
N THR A 221 6.65 18.41 -3.63
CA THR A 221 7.17 19.77 -3.40
C THR A 221 7.02 20.68 -4.61
N ASP A 222 7.16 20.16 -5.84
CA ASP A 222 6.95 20.92 -7.07
C ASP A 222 5.67 20.51 -7.79
N ARG A 223 4.60 21.26 -7.51
CA ARG A 223 3.31 21.09 -8.16
C ARG A 223 3.27 21.57 -9.61
N GLN A 224 4.32 22.25 -10.11
CA GLN A 224 4.44 22.61 -11.53
C GLN A 224 4.94 21.43 -12.36
N GLU A 225 5.82 20.61 -11.79
CA GLU A 225 6.31 19.40 -12.46
C GLU A 225 5.31 18.25 -12.32
N TRP A 226 4.87 17.97 -11.09
CA TRP A 226 3.92 16.90 -10.79
C TRP A 226 2.53 17.45 -10.48
N VAL A 227 1.59 17.17 -11.36
CA VAL A 227 0.20 17.58 -11.22
C VAL A 227 -0.56 16.51 -10.45
N GLU A 228 -0.82 16.75 -9.17
CA GLU A 228 -1.81 15.96 -8.43
C GLU A 228 -3.19 16.16 -9.07
N ILE A 229 -3.91 15.05 -9.27
CA ILE A 229 -5.23 15.05 -9.86
C ILE A 229 -6.29 14.59 -8.86
N ASP A 230 -7.51 15.14 -8.98
CA ASP A 230 -8.69 14.76 -8.23
C ASP A 230 -9.86 14.41 -9.17
N PHE A 231 -10.75 13.53 -8.74
CA PHE A 231 -11.99 13.20 -9.46
C PHE A 231 -13.21 13.92 -8.86
N TYR A 232 -13.01 14.59 -7.73
CA TYR A 232 -14.06 15.32 -7.06
C TYR A 232 -14.39 16.64 -7.78
N VAL A 233 -15.69 16.86 -8.01
CA VAL A 233 -16.25 18.12 -8.51
C VAL A 233 -17.08 18.76 -7.37
N PRO A 234 -16.64 19.89 -6.80
CA PRO A 234 -17.46 20.65 -5.86
C PRO A 234 -18.74 21.11 -6.53
N GLU A 235 -19.85 21.21 -5.77
CA GLU A 235 -21.24 21.47 -6.21
C GLU A 235 -22.15 20.25 -6.38
N THR A 236 -21.68 19.03 -6.08
CA THR A 236 -22.57 17.87 -5.91
C THR A 236 -23.08 17.74 -4.47
N HIS A 237 -24.31 17.23 -4.32
CA HIS A 237 -25.00 16.98 -3.04
C HIS A 237 -24.09 16.26 -2.03
N GLU A 238 -24.18 16.61 -0.73
CA GLU A 238 -23.28 16.10 0.32
C GLU A 238 -23.25 14.56 0.40
N ASP A 239 -24.37 13.90 0.11
CA ASP A 239 -24.49 12.43 0.07
C ASP A 239 -23.63 11.74 -1.01
N ILE A 240 -23.18 12.48 -2.03
CA ILE A 240 -22.33 11.97 -3.12
C ILE A 240 -20.84 12.11 -2.76
N LEU A 241 -20.48 12.96 -1.79
CA LEU A 241 -19.08 13.22 -1.40
C LEU A 241 -18.33 11.95 -0.99
N ASP A 242 -19.00 11.05 -0.28
CA ASP A 242 -18.42 9.77 0.16
C ASP A 242 -18.27 8.76 -0.98
N ARG A 243 -18.93 8.99 -2.12
CA ARG A 243 -18.75 8.19 -3.33
C ARG A 243 -17.46 8.58 -4.06
N PHE A 244 -16.86 9.75 -3.80
CA PHE A 244 -15.63 10.21 -4.46
C PHE A 244 -14.34 9.82 -3.71
N ILE A 245 -14.25 8.53 -3.36
CA ILE A 245 -13.00 7.87 -2.99
C ILE A 245 -12.61 6.87 -4.08
N SER A 246 -11.31 6.59 -4.24
CA SER A 246 -10.84 5.63 -5.26
C SER A 246 -11.41 4.22 -4.99
N LEU A 247 -11.51 3.39 -6.03
CA LEU A 247 -11.85 1.98 -5.82
C LEU A 247 -10.83 1.32 -4.89
N HIS A 248 -9.56 1.68 -5.06
CA HIS A 248 -8.48 1.24 -4.17
C HIS A 248 -8.79 1.55 -2.70
N ALA A 249 -9.17 2.79 -2.36
CA ALA A 249 -9.53 3.14 -0.99
C ALA A 249 -10.75 2.34 -0.48
N ARG A 250 -11.74 2.03 -1.34
CA ARG A 250 -12.88 1.18 -0.99
C ARG A 250 -12.48 -0.27 -0.77
N ASN A 251 -11.62 -0.83 -1.60
CA ASN A 251 -11.15 -2.21 -1.49
C ASN A 251 -10.28 -2.42 -0.25
N PHE A 252 -9.56 -1.38 0.17
CA PHE A 252 -8.87 -1.33 1.47
C PHE A 252 -9.79 -0.85 2.61
N MET A 253 -11.09 -0.71 2.36
CA MET A 253 -12.12 -0.33 3.33
C MET A 253 -11.76 0.93 4.12
N GLY A 254 -11.07 1.88 3.50
CA GLY A 254 -10.64 3.14 4.09
C GLY A 254 -9.46 3.06 5.06
N ARG A 255 -8.74 1.92 5.13
CA ARG A 255 -7.50 1.78 5.90
C ARG A 255 -6.29 2.46 5.22
N SER A 256 -6.44 2.83 3.95
CA SER A 256 -5.44 3.54 3.17
C SER A 256 -6.13 4.56 2.26
N TYR A 257 -5.44 5.63 1.92
CA TYR A 257 -5.89 6.60 0.93
C TYR A 257 -4.85 6.74 -0.19
N TYR A 258 -5.32 7.23 -1.34
CA TYR A 258 -4.51 7.26 -2.55
C TYR A 258 -4.39 8.67 -3.10
N ARG A 259 -3.17 9.05 -3.48
CA ARG A 259 -2.85 10.25 -4.24
C ARG A 259 -2.41 9.83 -5.63
N ILE A 260 -2.79 10.62 -6.63
CA ILE A 260 -2.53 10.31 -8.04
C ILE A 260 -1.93 11.54 -8.68
N PHE A 261 -0.86 11.36 -9.43
CA PHE A 261 -0.12 12.43 -10.06
C PHE A 261 0.13 12.14 -11.53
N TYR A 262 0.09 13.18 -12.34
CA TYR A 262 0.55 13.19 -13.71
C TYR A 262 1.79 14.07 -13.83
N ARG A 263 2.75 13.63 -14.65
CA ARG A 263 3.84 14.47 -15.14
C ARG A 263 3.87 14.35 -16.65
N PHE A 264 3.54 15.45 -17.30
CA PHE A 264 3.79 15.60 -18.73
C PHE A 264 5.22 16.14 -18.91
N PRO A 265 5.87 15.92 -20.07
CA PRO A 265 7.23 16.41 -20.32
C PRO A 265 7.42 17.91 -20.07
N GLU A 266 6.41 18.73 -20.39
CA GLU A 266 6.41 20.18 -20.15
C GLU A 266 5.62 20.58 -18.89
N GLY A 267 5.39 19.61 -17.99
CA GLY A 267 4.76 19.82 -16.68
C GLY A 267 3.30 20.27 -16.74
N ARG A 268 2.89 21.05 -15.73
CA ARG A 268 1.51 21.45 -15.49
C ARG A 268 0.87 22.19 -16.64
N LYS A 269 1.62 23.08 -17.31
CA LYS A 269 1.10 23.87 -18.43
C LYS A 269 0.57 22.94 -19.53
N GLN A 270 1.33 21.90 -19.88
CA GLN A 270 0.94 20.95 -20.91
C GLN A 270 -0.26 20.09 -20.47
N VAL A 271 -0.35 19.73 -19.19
CA VAL A 271 -1.54 19.07 -18.63
C VAL A 271 -2.78 19.97 -18.78
N THR A 272 -2.67 21.26 -18.43
CA THR A 272 -3.81 22.18 -18.55
C THR A 272 -4.19 22.45 -20.01
N ASP A 273 -3.21 22.62 -20.90
CA ASP A 273 -3.45 22.84 -22.33
C ASP A 273 -4.14 21.63 -22.96
N TYR A 274 -3.70 20.42 -22.61
CA TYR A 274 -4.32 19.17 -23.05
C TYR A 274 -5.80 19.07 -22.62
N LEU A 275 -6.10 19.42 -21.36
CA LEU A 275 -7.49 19.43 -20.86
C LEU A 275 -8.34 20.48 -21.56
N SER A 276 -7.78 21.66 -21.87
CA SER A 276 -8.46 22.69 -22.66
C SER A 276 -8.71 22.24 -24.10
N GLU A 277 -7.77 21.51 -24.72
CA GLU A 277 -7.96 20.95 -26.05
C GLU A 277 -9.06 19.88 -26.07
N LEU A 278 -9.12 19.02 -25.05
CA LEU A 278 -10.21 18.06 -24.87
C LEU A 278 -11.56 18.77 -24.80
N GLU A 279 -11.68 19.83 -23.99
CA GLU A 279 -12.89 20.64 -23.86
C GLU A 279 -13.27 21.31 -25.20
N ALA A 280 -12.30 21.87 -25.92
CA ALA A 280 -12.49 22.48 -27.24
C ALA A 280 -12.97 21.47 -28.30
N LYS A 281 -12.58 20.19 -28.18
CA LYS A 281 -13.05 19.07 -29.02
C LYS A 281 -14.38 18.46 -28.55
N GLY A 282 -15.04 19.05 -27.56
CA GLY A 282 -16.34 18.61 -27.07
C GLY A 282 -16.28 17.44 -26.09
N VAL A 283 -15.10 17.10 -25.55
CA VAL A 283 -14.98 16.11 -24.48
C VAL A 283 -15.30 16.79 -23.15
N ASP A 284 -16.43 16.43 -22.55
CA ASP A 284 -16.76 16.81 -21.17
C ASP A 284 -15.97 15.94 -20.19
N TRP A 285 -14.68 16.26 -20.07
CA TRP A 285 -13.76 15.53 -19.23
C TRP A 285 -14.06 15.73 -17.74
N LYS A 286 -14.67 16.85 -17.35
CA LYS A 286 -15.09 17.16 -15.97
C LYS A 286 -16.20 16.22 -15.53
N LYS A 287 -17.24 16.08 -16.35
CA LYS A 287 -18.31 15.10 -16.13
C LYS A 287 -17.77 13.68 -16.19
N SER A 288 -16.87 13.39 -17.13
CA SER A 288 -16.27 12.06 -17.21
C SER A 288 -15.49 11.73 -15.92
N ALA A 289 -14.79 12.71 -15.33
CA ALA A 289 -13.99 12.52 -14.12
C ALA A 289 -14.87 12.16 -12.93
N GLN A 290 -16.05 12.79 -12.89
CA GLN A 290 -17.07 12.52 -11.89
C GLN A 290 -17.64 11.10 -12.01
N HIS A 291 -17.91 10.64 -13.24
CA HIS A 291 -18.56 9.35 -13.46
C HIS A 291 -17.57 8.18 -13.51
N GLY A 292 -16.27 8.46 -13.61
CA GLY A 292 -15.23 7.45 -13.79
C GLY A 292 -15.19 6.84 -15.20
N PHE A 293 -16.08 7.29 -16.09
CA PHE A 293 -16.15 6.88 -17.49
C PHE A 293 -16.45 8.08 -18.38
N GLY A 294 -15.93 8.07 -19.60
CA GLY A 294 -16.14 9.11 -20.61
C GLY A 294 -16.37 8.50 -22.00
N GLN A 295 -17.10 9.22 -22.85
CA GLN A 295 -17.35 8.77 -24.23
C GLN A 295 -16.07 8.92 -25.06
N PHE A 296 -15.66 7.86 -25.75
CA PHE A 296 -14.50 7.87 -26.62
C PHE A 296 -14.79 8.67 -27.89
N LEU A 297 -14.01 9.74 -28.12
CA LEU A 297 -13.92 10.35 -29.45
C LEU A 297 -12.88 9.59 -30.28
N LYS A 298 -13.22 9.33 -31.55
CA LYS A 298 -12.33 8.68 -32.53
C LYS A 298 -11.10 9.55 -32.87
N GLU A 299 -11.22 10.87 -32.73
CA GLU A 299 -10.19 11.87 -33.05
C GLU A 299 -9.82 12.72 -31.82
N LYS A 300 -9.44 12.07 -30.71
CA LYS A 300 -9.01 12.78 -29.50
C LYS A 300 -7.53 13.18 -29.59
N PRO A 301 -7.11 14.27 -28.92
CA PRO A 301 -5.70 14.54 -28.70
C PRO A 301 -5.06 13.39 -27.91
N GLU A 302 -3.89 12.98 -28.36
CA GLU A 302 -3.05 12.04 -27.61
C GLU A 302 -2.30 12.80 -26.50
N ILE A 303 -1.97 12.10 -25.43
CA ILE A 303 -1.06 12.64 -24.41
C ILE A 303 0.37 12.70 -24.98
N PRO A 304 1.29 13.47 -24.41
CA PRO A 304 2.68 13.43 -24.82
C PRO A 304 3.34 12.07 -24.52
N VAL A 305 4.23 11.60 -25.41
CA VAL A 305 5.18 10.52 -25.08
C VAL A 305 6.08 10.98 -23.92
N GLN A 306 6.56 10.04 -23.11
CA GLN A 306 7.24 10.28 -21.83
C GLN A 306 6.34 10.88 -20.74
N THR A 307 5.02 10.78 -20.90
CA THR A 307 4.12 11.03 -19.78
C THR A 307 4.38 10.00 -18.66
N GLU A 308 4.39 10.47 -17.43
CA GLU A 308 4.46 9.64 -16.24
C GLU A 308 3.16 9.75 -15.42
N VAL A 309 2.73 8.61 -14.86
CA VAL A 309 1.59 8.53 -13.94
C VAL A 309 2.04 7.82 -12.69
N LEU A 310 1.78 8.43 -11.54
CA LEU A 310 2.15 7.90 -10.24
C LEU A 310 0.92 7.74 -9.35
N LEU A 311 0.76 6.55 -8.78
CA LEU A 311 -0.21 6.25 -7.72
C LEU A 311 0.55 6.02 -6.41
N MET A 312 0.23 6.81 -5.39
CA MET A 312 0.81 6.71 -4.06
C MET A 312 -0.25 6.28 -3.08
N GLN A 313 -0.04 5.15 -2.41
CA GLN A 313 -0.85 4.65 -1.30
C GLN A 313 -0.26 5.11 0.02
N LEU A 314 -1.10 5.73 0.87
CA LEU A 314 -0.71 6.19 2.20
C LEU A 314 -1.59 5.56 3.27
N MET A 315 -0.96 5.21 4.37
CA MET A 315 -1.58 4.54 5.50
C MET A 315 -2.53 5.48 6.26
N MET A 316 -3.70 4.96 6.66
CA MET A 316 -4.54 5.54 7.70
C MET A 316 -4.31 4.81 9.04
N THR A 317 -4.38 5.56 10.14
CA THR A 317 -4.37 5.06 11.52
C THR A 317 -5.65 5.49 12.24
N MET A 318 -5.87 5.03 13.46
CA MET A 318 -6.95 5.46 14.33
C MET A 318 -6.35 6.15 15.56
N ASP A 319 -6.78 7.39 15.80
CA ASP A 319 -6.31 8.15 16.96
C ASP A 319 -6.97 7.69 18.27
N ASP A 320 -6.51 8.26 19.38
CA ASP A 320 -7.00 8.04 20.74
C ASP A 320 -8.41 8.63 21.01
N GLN A 321 -9.02 9.28 20.00
CA GLN A 321 -10.44 9.65 19.99
C GLN A 321 -11.24 8.77 19.01
N HIS A 322 -10.67 7.64 18.60
CA HIS A 322 -11.26 6.69 17.67
C HIS A 322 -11.65 7.31 16.32
N ARG A 323 -10.81 8.22 15.80
CA ARG A 323 -11.00 8.83 14.48
C ARG A 323 -9.99 8.26 13.49
N PRO A 324 -10.44 7.80 12.30
CA PRO A 324 -9.56 7.50 11.20
C PRO A 324 -8.77 8.75 10.81
N THR A 325 -7.45 8.66 10.88
CA THR A 325 -6.53 9.79 10.69
C THR A 325 -5.47 9.45 9.66
N PRO A 326 -5.23 10.31 8.65
CA PRO A 326 -4.18 10.07 7.67
C PRO A 326 -2.78 10.21 8.26
N THR A 327 -1.82 9.48 7.69
CA THR A 327 -0.39 9.56 8.03
C THR A 327 0.45 9.90 6.79
N ASN A 328 1.74 10.18 6.98
CA ASN A 328 2.71 10.34 5.90
C ASN A 328 3.50 9.05 5.61
N ILE A 329 3.03 7.90 6.10
CA ILE A 329 3.62 6.60 5.84
C ILE A 329 3.08 6.10 4.50
N VAL A 330 3.94 6.09 3.49
CA VAL A 330 3.70 5.51 2.18
C VAL A 330 3.80 3.99 2.27
N GLU A 331 2.73 3.33 1.86
CA GLU A 331 2.64 1.87 1.78
C GLU A 331 3.12 1.38 0.41
N SER A 332 2.72 2.05 -0.66
CA SER A 332 3.16 1.69 -2.01
C SER A 332 3.20 2.88 -2.96
N ILE A 333 4.03 2.74 -3.99
CA ILE A 333 4.15 3.67 -5.10
C ILE A 333 4.16 2.85 -6.37
N GLN A 334 3.18 3.07 -7.24
CA GLN A 334 3.20 2.52 -8.58
C GLN A 334 3.45 3.66 -9.58
N ILE A 335 4.46 3.51 -10.42
CA ILE A 335 4.82 4.48 -11.45
C ILE A 335 4.67 3.85 -12.82
N ARG A 336 4.11 4.61 -13.76
CA ARG A 336 4.02 4.23 -15.17
C ARG A 336 4.62 5.28 -16.05
N VAL A 337 5.51 4.88 -16.94
CA VAL A 337 6.16 5.77 -17.91
C VAL A 337 5.81 5.33 -19.32
N PHE A 338 5.10 6.18 -20.06
CA PHE A 338 4.61 5.89 -21.39
C PHE A 338 5.67 6.24 -22.44
N CYS A 339 6.46 5.24 -22.85
CA CYS A 339 7.49 5.38 -23.89
C CYS A 339 6.90 5.38 -25.31
N ASN A 340 5.70 4.82 -25.49
CA ASN A 340 4.82 5.03 -26.63
C ASN A 340 3.36 5.05 -26.16
N LEU A 341 2.44 5.35 -27.08
CA LEU A 341 1.01 5.52 -26.76
C LEU A 341 0.12 4.47 -27.40
N ASP A 342 0.58 3.90 -28.51
CA ASP A 342 -0.14 2.91 -29.31
C ASP A 342 0.03 1.48 -28.78
N GLY A 343 0.91 1.28 -27.78
CA GLY A 343 1.22 -0.02 -27.20
C GLY A 343 1.94 -0.96 -28.18
N ALA A 344 2.59 -0.42 -29.21
CA ALA A 344 3.44 -1.21 -30.09
C ALA A 344 4.62 -1.81 -29.33
N SER A 345 5.16 -2.91 -29.85
CA SER A 345 6.32 -3.59 -29.28
C SER A 345 7.47 -2.60 -29.11
N THR A 346 7.92 -2.47 -27.86
CA THR A 346 9.05 -1.64 -27.47
C THR A 346 9.91 -2.46 -26.51
N PRO A 347 10.78 -3.33 -27.03
CA PRO A 347 11.58 -4.25 -26.23
C PRO A 347 12.38 -3.62 -25.08
N PRO A 348 12.86 -2.36 -25.17
CA PRO A 348 13.54 -1.71 -24.05
C PRO A 348 12.69 -1.49 -22.79
N THR A 349 11.36 -1.54 -22.89
CA THR A 349 10.47 -1.38 -21.72
C THR A 349 10.28 -2.69 -20.97
N ASN A 350 10.12 -2.67 -19.64
CA ASN A 350 9.92 -3.90 -18.86
C ASN A 350 8.60 -4.63 -19.16
N THR A 351 7.65 -3.97 -19.81
CA THR A 351 6.42 -4.61 -20.31
C THR A 351 6.55 -5.14 -21.73
N GLY A 352 7.58 -4.74 -22.46
CA GLY A 352 7.74 -5.01 -23.89
C GLY A 352 6.74 -4.27 -24.81
N VAL A 353 5.81 -3.48 -24.27
CA VAL A 353 4.71 -2.84 -25.01
C VAL A 353 4.63 -1.33 -24.81
N GLY A 354 5.79 -0.70 -24.64
CA GLY A 354 5.90 0.77 -24.67
C GLY A 354 5.57 1.47 -23.36
N VAL A 355 5.46 0.73 -22.26
CA VAL A 355 5.25 1.29 -20.91
C VAL A 355 6.26 0.67 -19.95
N ASN A 356 6.90 1.47 -19.11
CA ASN A 356 7.59 0.97 -17.93
C ASN A 356 6.65 1.03 -16.74
N ILE A 357 6.54 -0.08 -15.99
CA ILE A 357 5.76 -0.13 -14.74
C ILE A 357 6.72 -0.45 -13.59
N LEU A 358 6.78 0.43 -12.60
CA LEU A 358 7.58 0.25 -11.40
C LEU A 358 6.64 0.18 -10.20
N ASP A 359 6.91 -0.75 -9.27
CA ASP A 359 6.17 -0.88 -8.02
C ASP A 359 7.18 -0.85 -6.87
N HIS A 360 6.95 0.06 -5.92
CA HIS A 360 7.71 0.17 -4.68
C HIS A 360 6.77 -0.07 -3.52
N ARG A 361 7.17 -0.92 -2.58
CA ARG A 361 6.35 -1.30 -1.43
C ARG A 361 7.11 -1.11 -0.13
N LEU A 362 6.36 -0.77 0.90
CA LEU A 362 6.84 -0.71 2.26
C LEU A 362 7.22 -2.12 2.74
N GLN A 363 8.41 -2.20 3.31
CA GLN A 363 8.97 -3.37 3.97
C GLN A 363 9.22 -2.98 5.43
N ARG A 364 8.56 -3.67 6.38
CA ARG A 364 8.66 -3.35 7.81
C ARG A 364 10.08 -3.50 8.32
N HIS A 365 10.82 -4.50 7.86
CA HIS A 365 12.22 -4.67 8.27
C HIS A 365 13.07 -3.46 7.89
N LEU A 366 12.89 -2.87 6.71
CA LEU A 366 13.58 -1.64 6.30
C LEU A 366 13.07 -0.41 7.05
N LEU A 367 11.75 -0.33 7.27
CA LEU A 367 11.13 0.78 7.99
C LEU A 367 11.62 0.86 9.44
N PHE A 368 11.65 -0.27 10.13
CA PHE A 368 11.99 -0.36 11.55
C PHE A 368 13.49 -0.42 11.80
N ASP A 369 14.29 -0.76 10.79
CA ASP A 369 15.74 -0.68 10.84
C ASP A 369 16.22 0.71 10.41
N GLY A 370 15.99 1.69 11.28
CA GLY A 370 16.51 3.05 11.09
C GLY A 370 15.93 3.80 9.90
N LEU A 371 14.71 3.46 9.46
CA LEU A 371 14.03 4.09 8.31
C LEU A 371 14.87 3.99 7.02
N LYS A 372 15.60 2.88 6.83
CA LYS A 372 16.39 2.61 5.62
C LYS A 372 15.53 2.83 4.37
N ALA A 373 15.91 3.79 3.54
CA ALA A 373 15.17 4.15 2.33
C ALA A 373 13.69 4.51 2.58
N GLY A 374 13.35 5.06 3.76
CA GLY A 374 11.98 5.29 4.18
C GLY A 374 11.16 4.00 4.37
N GLY A 375 11.79 2.84 4.36
CA GLY A 375 11.12 1.54 4.34
C GLY A 375 10.65 1.09 2.96
N LEU A 376 10.90 1.84 1.89
CA LEU A 376 10.44 1.48 0.54
C LEU A 376 11.46 0.60 -0.18
N HIS A 377 10.97 -0.46 -0.81
CA HIS A 377 11.75 -1.38 -1.63
C HIS A 377 11.09 -1.56 -2.99
N ARG A 378 11.89 -1.73 -4.05
CA ARG A 378 11.37 -2.00 -5.39
C ARG A 378 10.99 -3.48 -5.51
N GLU A 379 9.76 -3.77 -5.92
CA GLU A 379 9.32 -5.12 -6.23
C GLU A 379 9.91 -5.59 -7.58
N PRO A 380 10.46 -6.80 -7.66
CA PRO A 380 10.93 -7.36 -8.94
C PRO A 380 9.76 -7.59 -9.91
N GLU A 381 9.94 -7.24 -11.18
CA GLU A 381 8.91 -7.38 -12.21
C GLU A 381 8.45 -8.82 -12.43
N GLU A 382 9.39 -9.76 -12.35
CA GLU A 382 9.17 -11.16 -12.59
C GLU A 382 8.54 -11.87 -11.39
N LEU A 383 8.48 -11.22 -10.23
CA LEU A 383 7.95 -11.83 -9.02
C LEU A 383 6.42 -11.92 -9.11
N PRO A 384 5.84 -13.14 -9.10
CA PRO A 384 4.39 -13.28 -9.10
C PRO A 384 3.81 -12.77 -7.78
N GLN A 385 2.79 -11.91 -7.85
CA GLN A 385 2.12 -11.34 -6.68
C GLN A 385 0.64 -11.72 -6.65
N TYR A 386 0.05 -11.74 -5.46
CA TYR A 386 -1.40 -11.95 -5.29
C TYR A 386 -2.22 -10.70 -5.60
N ARG A 387 -3.39 -10.89 -6.21
CA ARG A 387 -4.33 -9.81 -6.55
C ARG A 387 -5.37 -9.55 -5.47
N VAL A 388 -4.94 -9.45 -4.22
CA VAL A 388 -5.87 -9.31 -3.08
C VAL A 388 -6.70 -8.03 -3.21
N ALA A 389 -6.09 -6.92 -3.61
CA ALA A 389 -6.79 -5.64 -3.75
C ALA A 389 -7.91 -5.67 -4.81
N ILE A 390 -7.87 -6.59 -5.78
CA ILE A 390 -8.84 -6.68 -6.88
C ILE A 390 -9.84 -7.82 -6.63
N ASP A 391 -9.34 -9.00 -6.28
CA ASP A 391 -10.16 -10.19 -6.09
C ASP A 391 -10.67 -10.35 -4.66
N GLY A 392 -9.96 -9.81 -3.66
CA GLY A 392 -10.31 -9.96 -2.26
C GLY A 392 -11.65 -9.30 -1.91
N ALA A 393 -11.98 -8.19 -2.59
CA ALA A 393 -13.27 -7.51 -2.45
C ALA A 393 -14.44 -8.28 -3.08
N LYS A 394 -14.18 -9.25 -3.97
CA LYS A 394 -15.23 -10.05 -4.62
C LYS A 394 -15.74 -11.09 -3.64
N GLN A 395 -17.00 -10.98 -3.25
CA GLN A 395 -17.65 -11.90 -2.30
C GLN A 395 -17.62 -13.38 -2.75
N THR A 396 -17.50 -13.60 -4.06
CA THR A 396 -17.48 -14.93 -4.66
C THR A 396 -16.09 -15.53 -4.78
N ALA A 397 -15.03 -14.75 -4.53
CA ALA A 397 -13.65 -15.21 -4.66
C ALA A 397 -13.39 -16.37 -3.69
N PRO A 398 -12.84 -17.50 -4.17
CA PRO A 398 -12.46 -18.61 -3.30
C PRO A 398 -11.30 -18.22 -2.38
N ASP A 399 -10.91 -19.08 -1.45
CA ASP A 399 -9.91 -18.81 -0.40
C ASP A 399 -8.58 -18.21 -0.92
N TRP A 400 -8.11 -18.66 -2.09
CA TRP A 400 -6.88 -18.17 -2.72
C TRP A 400 -7.13 -17.34 -3.99
N GLY A 401 -8.32 -16.77 -4.14
CA GLY A 401 -8.69 -15.97 -5.30
C GLY A 401 -8.96 -16.78 -6.58
N PHE A 402 -9.39 -16.09 -7.62
CA PHE A 402 -9.74 -16.72 -8.90
C PHE A 402 -8.52 -17.13 -9.73
N ALA A 403 -7.41 -16.44 -9.53
CA ALA A 403 -6.14 -16.71 -10.17
C ALA A 403 -5.09 -16.98 -9.10
N ASP A 404 -4.04 -17.73 -9.46
CA ASP A 404 -2.83 -17.78 -8.64
C ASP A 404 -2.10 -16.41 -8.69
N LYS A 405 -0.88 -16.37 -8.19
CA LYS A 405 0.00 -15.21 -8.32
C LYS A 405 0.19 -14.84 -9.79
N ALA A 406 0.20 -13.54 -10.07
CA ALA A 406 0.49 -13.00 -11.38
C ALA A 406 1.55 -11.90 -11.28
N VAL A 407 2.46 -11.88 -12.24
CA VAL A 407 3.46 -10.80 -12.37
C VAL A 407 2.75 -9.46 -12.58
N LEU A 408 3.37 -8.37 -12.14
CA LEU A 408 2.78 -7.03 -12.10
C LEU A 408 2.12 -6.62 -13.43
N PHE A 409 2.81 -6.86 -14.55
CA PHE A 409 2.29 -6.55 -15.88
C PHE A 409 1.02 -7.32 -16.21
N GLN A 410 0.95 -8.62 -15.88
CA GLN A 410 -0.21 -9.46 -16.14
C GLN A 410 -1.44 -8.99 -15.35
N GLN A 411 -1.24 -8.39 -14.17
CA GLN A 411 -2.35 -7.81 -13.39
C GLN A 411 -3.05 -6.67 -14.12
N CYS A 412 -2.30 -5.93 -14.92
CA CYS A 412 -2.82 -4.85 -15.74
C CYS A 412 -3.54 -5.39 -16.98
N THR A 413 -2.92 -6.35 -17.67
CA THR A 413 -3.44 -6.89 -18.94
C THR A 413 -4.80 -7.57 -18.74
N ASP A 414 -4.98 -8.33 -17.66
CA ASP A 414 -6.17 -9.15 -17.44
C ASP A 414 -7.48 -8.38 -17.28
N CYS A 415 -7.40 -7.10 -16.89
CA CYS A 415 -8.58 -6.24 -16.77
C CYS A 415 -8.62 -5.12 -17.82
N HIS A 416 -7.47 -4.73 -18.38
CA HIS A 416 -7.38 -3.57 -19.28
C HIS A 416 -7.14 -3.91 -20.75
N MET A 417 -6.89 -5.19 -21.07
CA MET A 417 -7.00 -5.68 -22.43
C MET A 417 -8.40 -6.26 -22.65
N SER A 418 -9.21 -5.58 -23.47
CA SER A 418 -10.40 -6.23 -24.04
C SER A 418 -9.98 -7.07 -25.23
N SER A 419 -10.77 -8.09 -25.61
CA SER A 419 -10.57 -8.85 -26.86
C SER A 419 -10.60 -7.99 -28.14
N ARG A 420 -10.95 -6.70 -28.03
CA ARG A 420 -10.97 -5.70 -29.11
C ARG A 420 -9.82 -4.69 -29.06
N LEU A 421 -9.00 -4.69 -28.00
CA LEU A 421 -7.85 -3.81 -27.82
C LEU A 421 -6.61 -4.70 -27.73
N ASP A 422 -5.92 -4.89 -28.85
CA ASP A 422 -4.74 -5.73 -28.99
C ASP A 422 -3.46 -5.10 -28.39
N ARG A 423 -3.55 -3.89 -27.79
CA ARG A 423 -2.38 -3.11 -27.34
C ARG A 423 -2.64 -2.33 -26.06
N LEU A 424 -1.59 -2.17 -25.24
CA LEU A 424 -1.68 -1.78 -23.83
C LEU A 424 -1.34 -0.32 -23.50
N GLY A 425 -1.03 0.53 -24.49
CA GLY A 425 -0.48 1.89 -24.30
C GLY A 425 -1.27 2.83 -23.36
N VAL A 426 -1.81 3.94 -23.87
CA VAL A 426 -2.58 4.89 -23.04
C VAL A 426 -3.82 4.24 -22.40
N VAL A 427 -4.29 3.11 -22.93
CA VAL A 427 -5.44 2.36 -22.42
C VAL A 427 -5.22 1.70 -21.06
N SER A 428 -3.97 1.65 -20.57
CA SER A 428 -3.65 1.11 -19.24
C SER A 428 -3.77 2.13 -18.11
N ILE A 429 -3.82 3.43 -18.41
CA ILE A 429 -3.99 4.50 -17.40
C ILE A 429 -5.21 4.27 -16.48
N PRO A 430 -6.40 3.86 -16.97
CA PRO A 430 -7.55 3.60 -16.11
C PRO A 430 -7.27 2.65 -14.96
N SER A 431 -6.35 1.70 -15.15
CA SER A 431 -5.96 0.71 -14.14
C SER A 431 -5.24 1.32 -12.94
N VAL A 432 -4.48 2.39 -13.16
CA VAL A 432 -3.77 3.11 -12.10
C VAL A 432 -4.74 3.97 -11.30
N ILE A 433 -5.72 4.55 -11.99
CA ILE A 433 -6.54 5.61 -11.41
C ILE A 433 -7.91 5.13 -10.91
N HIS A 434 -8.20 3.83 -11.05
CA HIS A 434 -9.53 3.24 -11.03
C HIS A 434 -10.46 3.80 -9.94
N SER A 435 -11.38 4.64 -10.40
CA SER A 435 -12.47 5.28 -9.68
C SER A 435 -13.72 4.40 -9.74
N GLY A 436 -14.01 3.67 -8.66
CA GLY A 436 -15.36 3.31 -8.21
C GLY A 436 -16.41 2.70 -9.15
N GLY A 437 -16.10 2.15 -10.33
CA GLY A 437 -17.08 1.54 -11.23
C GLY A 437 -16.50 0.37 -12.03
N PHE A 438 -17.26 -0.73 -12.14
CA PHE A 438 -16.98 -1.78 -13.10
C PHE A 438 -17.12 -1.20 -14.52
N ASP A 439 -16.12 -1.48 -15.36
CA ASP A 439 -16.01 -1.15 -16.79
C ASP A 439 -15.78 0.32 -17.21
N ALA A 440 -14.67 0.47 -17.97
CA ALA A 440 -14.34 1.51 -18.95
C ALA A 440 -14.00 2.95 -18.49
N GLY A 441 -12.75 3.35 -18.75
CA GLY A 441 -12.56 4.61 -19.49
C GLY A 441 -11.85 5.78 -18.82
N ALA A 442 -11.17 5.62 -17.68
CA ALA A 442 -10.38 6.71 -17.12
C ALA A 442 -9.04 6.87 -17.89
N GLN A 443 -9.08 7.47 -19.08
CA GLN A 443 -7.84 7.95 -19.73
C GLN A 443 -7.31 9.18 -18.98
N ILE A 444 -6.01 9.48 -19.17
CA ILE A 444 -5.49 10.80 -18.83
C ILE A 444 -6.37 11.83 -19.52
N GLY A 445 -6.79 12.84 -18.76
CA GLY A 445 -7.76 13.84 -19.20
C GLY A 445 -9.04 13.82 -18.38
N ILE A 446 -9.43 12.66 -17.84
CA ILE A 446 -10.68 12.48 -17.08
C ILE A 446 -10.42 12.73 -15.59
N SER A 447 -9.84 13.89 -15.28
CA SER A 447 -9.44 14.25 -13.91
C SER A 447 -9.21 15.75 -13.78
N ARG A 448 -9.52 16.32 -12.63
CA ARG A 448 -9.30 17.73 -12.30
C ARG A 448 -7.90 17.91 -11.70
N PRO A 449 -7.02 18.74 -12.29
CA PRO A 449 -5.79 19.17 -11.61
C PRO A 449 -6.11 19.85 -10.29
N VAL A 450 -5.45 19.43 -9.21
CA VAL A 450 -5.48 20.16 -7.93
C VAL A 450 -4.77 21.50 -8.14
N ALA A 451 -5.40 22.59 -7.70
CA ALA A 451 -4.84 23.93 -7.86
C ALA A 451 -3.60 24.14 -6.95
N MET A 452 -2.66 25.00 -7.37
CA MET A 452 -1.36 25.17 -6.70
C MET A 452 -1.46 25.45 -5.20
N GLY A 453 -2.42 26.28 -4.76
CA GLY A 453 -2.65 26.61 -3.35
C GLY A 453 -3.74 25.79 -2.65
N GLN A 454 -4.35 24.83 -3.33
CA GLN A 454 -5.44 24.04 -2.75
C GLN A 454 -4.88 22.96 -1.81
N GLU A 455 -5.44 22.88 -0.61
CA GLU A 455 -5.14 21.80 0.34
C GLU A 455 -5.65 20.45 -0.21
N GLN A 456 -4.91 19.39 0.09
CA GLN A 456 -5.31 18.04 -0.29
C GLN A 456 -6.47 17.58 0.60
N VAL A 457 -7.60 17.24 -0.03
CA VAL A 457 -8.82 16.83 0.67
C VAL A 457 -9.16 15.34 0.50
N ARG A 458 -8.40 14.58 -0.31
CA ARG A 458 -8.65 13.14 -0.54
C ARG A 458 -8.54 12.34 0.76
N SER A 459 -7.52 12.63 1.58
CA SER A 459 -7.32 12.00 2.89
C SER A 459 -8.52 12.20 3.81
N GLN A 460 -9.00 13.45 3.92
CA GLN A 460 -10.18 13.82 4.70
C GLN A 460 -11.46 13.15 4.17
N ARG A 461 -11.61 12.99 2.85
CA ARG A 461 -12.74 12.24 2.27
C ARG A 461 -12.69 10.76 2.62
N VAL A 462 -11.53 10.12 2.57
CA VAL A 462 -11.36 8.71 2.98
C VAL A 462 -11.62 8.54 4.48
N ALA A 463 -11.15 9.46 5.33
CA ALA A 463 -11.46 9.47 6.75
C ALA A 463 -12.98 9.54 7.02
N ARG A 464 -13.69 10.45 6.35
CA ARG A 464 -15.17 10.55 6.44
C ARG A 464 -15.88 9.31 5.94
N TYR A 465 -15.44 8.75 4.81
CA TYR A 465 -15.95 7.48 4.31
C TYR A 465 -15.76 6.36 5.36
N LYS A 466 -14.56 6.23 5.94
CA LYS A 466 -14.26 5.22 6.96
C LYS A 466 -15.15 5.38 8.17
N LEU A 467 -15.31 6.59 8.69
CA LEU A 467 -16.21 6.90 9.82
C LEU A 467 -17.64 6.42 9.59
N ARG A 468 -18.13 6.53 8.35
CA ARG A 468 -19.49 6.10 7.96
C ARG A 468 -19.57 4.63 7.54
N HIS A 469 -18.44 3.96 7.32
CA HIS A 469 -18.40 2.57 6.88
C HIS A 469 -18.93 1.63 7.98
N GLU A 470 -19.72 0.62 7.60
CA GLU A 470 -20.33 -0.30 8.56
C GLU A 470 -19.29 -1.01 9.44
N SER A 471 -18.15 -1.43 8.85
CA SER A 471 -17.10 -2.08 9.64
C SER A 471 -16.56 -1.17 10.75
N PHE A 472 -16.40 0.13 10.48
CA PHE A 472 -15.90 1.07 11.50
C PHE A 472 -16.95 1.36 12.57
N ARG A 473 -18.22 1.51 12.19
CA ARG A 473 -19.31 1.63 13.18
C ARG A 473 -19.35 0.42 14.12
N ARG A 474 -19.14 -0.79 13.59
CA ARG A 474 -19.02 -2.01 14.41
C ARG A 474 -17.78 -2.03 15.30
N LEU A 475 -16.67 -1.42 14.87
CA LEU A 475 -15.48 -1.24 15.71
C LEU A 475 -15.85 -0.42 16.94
N LEU A 476 -16.50 0.73 16.75
CA LEU A 476 -16.95 1.59 17.84
C LEU A 476 -17.96 0.87 18.76
N ASP A 477 -18.92 0.13 18.19
CA ASP A 477 -19.87 -0.69 18.98
C ASP A 477 -19.17 -1.69 19.91
N TYR A 478 -17.96 -2.16 19.57
CA TYR A 478 -17.16 -3.07 20.41
C TYR A 478 -16.34 -2.35 21.47
N LEU A 479 -16.06 -1.05 21.31
CA LEU A 479 -15.32 -0.23 22.27
C LEU A 479 -16.25 0.42 23.31
N GLU A 480 -17.52 0.62 22.98
CA GLU A 480 -18.53 1.18 23.89
C GLU A 480 -19.10 0.14 24.89
N LYS A 481 -18.83 -1.14 24.69
CA LYS A 481 -19.30 -2.26 25.53
C LYS A 481 -18.21 -2.73 26.48
#